data_AF-A0A559IHS9-F1
#
_entry.id   AF-A0A559IHS9-F1
#
_cell.length_a   1.000
_cell.length_b   1.000
_cell.length_c   1.000
_cell.angle_alpha   90.00
_cell.angle_beta   90.00
_cell.angle_gamma   90.00
#
_symmetry.space_group_name_H-M   'P 1'
#
loop_
_entity.id
_entity.type
_entity.pdbx_description
1 polymer ?
#
loop_
_entity_poly.entity_id
_entity_poly.type
_entity_poly.pdbx_seq_one_letter_code
_entity_poly.pdbx_strand_id
1 'polypeptide(L)'
;MSNQSNLKEYGILLSAIEVHGKEFSSRMRGYDADEVNHFLDQIIKDYQAFEHVIADLEKENKELKHKLNQSAPSAAPVSLSAAVPGSGQSQQLEDLLNRVRDLEFHCWGRTKG
;
A
#
# COMPACT_ATOMS: atom_id res chain seq x y z
N MET A 1 -10.13 14.65 -8.48
CA MET A 1 -8.98 15.58 -8.64
C MET A 1 -8.10 15.58 -7.39
N SER A 2 -7.83 14.41 -6.77
CA SER A 2 -7.26 14.37 -5.41
C SER A 2 -5.78 13.96 -5.33
N ASN A 3 -5.14 13.55 -6.43
CA ASN A 3 -3.73 13.11 -6.39
C ASN A 3 -2.71 14.25 -6.51
N GLN A 4 -3.04 15.39 -7.14
CA GLN A 4 -2.09 16.50 -7.29
C GLN A 4 -1.69 17.14 -5.94
N SER A 5 -2.58 17.07 -4.94
CA SER A 5 -2.38 17.65 -3.61
C SER A 5 -1.43 16.83 -2.73
N ASN A 6 -1.31 15.52 -2.96
CA ASN A 6 -0.54 14.61 -2.11
C ASN A 6 0.96 14.59 -2.46
N LEU A 7 1.34 14.91 -3.70
CA LEU A 7 2.74 14.90 -4.15
C LEU A 7 3.62 15.92 -3.41
N LYS A 8 3.08 17.10 -3.07
CA LYS A 8 3.83 18.13 -2.33
C LYS A 8 4.19 17.69 -0.92
N GLU A 9 3.37 16.83 -0.31
CA GLU A 9 3.60 16.28 1.03
C GLU A 9 4.80 15.31 1.04
N TYR A 10 5.07 14.64 -0.08
CA TYR A 10 6.27 13.82 -0.29
C TYR A 10 7.51 14.63 -0.72
N GLY A 11 7.42 15.97 -0.72
CA GLY A 11 8.52 16.84 -1.15
C GLY A 11 8.73 16.89 -2.67
N ILE A 12 7.77 16.40 -3.47
CA ILE A 12 7.82 16.48 -4.93
C ILE A 12 7.20 17.82 -5.35
N LEU A 13 8.07 18.74 -5.77
CA LEU A 13 7.69 20.14 -6.05
C LEU A 13 7.55 20.45 -7.54
N LEU A 14 8.07 19.59 -8.41
CA LEU A 14 8.16 19.81 -9.85
C LEU A 14 7.54 18.63 -10.59
N SER A 15 6.80 18.92 -11.66
CA SER A 15 6.33 17.95 -12.65
C SER A 15 7.19 17.97 -13.92
N ALA A 16 7.13 16.89 -14.70
CA ALA A 16 7.83 16.82 -16.00
C ALA A 16 7.47 17.99 -16.93
N ILE A 17 6.21 18.44 -16.90
CA ILE A 17 5.72 19.58 -17.68
C ILE A 17 6.32 20.90 -17.19
N GLU A 18 6.42 21.09 -15.87
CA GLU A 18 7.03 22.29 -15.29
C GLU A 18 8.52 22.38 -15.57
N VAL A 19 9.23 21.24 -15.58
CA VAL A 19 10.66 21.18 -15.95
C VAL A 19 10.84 21.51 -17.43
N HIS A 20 9.99 20.95 -18.32
CA HIS A 20 10.04 21.22 -19.75
C HIS A 20 9.76 22.70 -20.10
N GLY A 21 8.80 23.33 -19.41
CA GLY A 21 8.47 24.74 -19.62
C GLY A 21 9.40 25.72 -18.91
N LYS A 22 10.46 25.25 -18.23
CA LYS A 22 11.33 26.12 -17.43
C LYS A 22 12.32 26.87 -18.31
N GLU A 23 12.15 28.18 -18.39
CA GLU A 23 13.13 29.06 -19.02
C GLU A 23 14.14 29.60 -17.98
N PHE A 24 15.43 29.55 -18.31
CA PHE A 24 16.52 30.06 -17.49
C PHE A 24 17.04 31.39 -18.06
N SER A 25 17.17 32.42 -17.21
CA SER A 25 17.76 33.69 -17.63
C SER A 25 19.25 33.52 -17.94
N SER A 26 19.66 33.89 -19.15
CA SER A 26 21.08 33.88 -19.53
C SER A 26 21.85 34.99 -18.81
N ARG A 27 23.03 34.65 -18.26
CA ARG A 27 23.98 35.60 -17.66
C ARG A 27 25.32 35.48 -18.36
N MET A 28 26.08 36.58 -18.40
CA MET A 28 27.40 36.69 -19.04
C MET A 28 28.43 35.63 -18.57
N ARG A 29 28.21 35.04 -17.39
CA ARG A 29 28.83 33.78 -16.96
C ARG A 29 27.70 32.84 -16.55
N GLY A 30 27.66 31.66 -17.15
CA GLY A 30 26.64 30.65 -16.92
C GLY A 30 27.01 29.33 -17.55
N TYR A 31 26.17 28.32 -17.32
CA TYR A 31 26.25 27.03 -18.01
C TYR A 31 25.83 27.19 -19.46
N ASP A 32 26.33 26.29 -20.30
CA ASP A 32 25.90 26.21 -21.69
C ASP A 32 24.43 25.78 -21.78
N ALA A 33 23.65 26.48 -22.60
CA ALA A 33 22.22 26.24 -22.69
C ALA A 33 21.90 24.85 -23.27
N ASP A 34 22.71 24.35 -24.20
CA ASP A 34 22.50 23.05 -24.83
C ASP A 34 22.86 21.92 -23.86
N GLU A 35 23.92 22.08 -23.07
CA GLU A 35 24.28 21.13 -22.00
C GLU A 35 23.17 21.04 -20.94
N VAL A 36 22.65 22.19 -20.50
CA VAL A 36 21.53 22.25 -19.55
C VAL A 36 20.29 21.60 -20.15
N ASN A 37 19.92 21.91 -21.39
CA ASN A 37 18.75 21.33 -22.05
C ASN A 37 18.87 19.80 -22.17
N HIS A 38 20.05 19.30 -22.57
CA HIS A 38 20.27 17.86 -22.66
C HIS A 38 20.10 17.16 -21.31
N PHE A 39 20.57 17.79 -20.23
CA PHE A 39 20.38 17.28 -18.88
C PHE A 39 18.91 17.34 -18.43
N LEU A 40 18.19 18.43 -18.74
CA LEU A 40 16.77 18.56 -18.43
C LEU A 40 15.92 17.54 -19.19
N ASP A 41 16.26 17.19 -20.44
CA ASP A 41 15.60 16.13 -21.19
C ASP A 41 15.73 14.76 -20.52
N GLN A 42 16.88 14.46 -19.92
CA GLN A 42 17.07 13.24 -19.13
C GLN A 42 16.22 13.26 -17.86
N ILE A 43 16.23 14.38 -17.14
CA ILE A 43 15.39 14.57 -15.95
C ILE A 43 13.91 14.39 -16.29
N ILE A 44 13.42 14.98 -17.38
CA ILE A 44 12.02 14.86 -17.81
C ILE A 44 11.64 13.39 -18.03
N LYS A 45 12.51 12.61 -18.69
CA LYS A 45 12.28 11.17 -18.89
C LYS A 45 12.19 10.41 -17.57
N ASP A 46 13.08 10.71 -16.63
CA ASP A 46 13.07 10.06 -15.32
C ASP A 46 11.81 10.41 -14.51
N TYR A 47 11.37 11.67 -14.54
CA TYR A 47 10.12 12.08 -13.90
C TYR A 47 8.90 11.36 -14.49
N GLN A 48 8.84 11.19 -15.82
CA GLN A 48 7.78 10.39 -16.46
C GLN A 48 7.85 8.92 -16.06
N ALA A 49 9.05 8.35 -15.97
CA ALA A 49 9.24 6.98 -15.51
C ALA A 49 8.80 6.79 -14.06
N PHE A 50 9.12 7.75 -13.17
CA PHE A 50 8.66 7.72 -11.78
C PHE A 50 7.14 7.82 -11.66
N GLU A 51 6.50 8.69 -12.44
CA GLU A 51 5.04 8.77 -12.47
C GLU A 51 4.40 7.44 -12.88
N HIS A 52 4.96 6.74 -13.87
CA HIS A 52 4.49 5.42 -14.29
C HIS A 52 4.65 4.38 -13.16
N VAL A 53 5.83 4.32 -12.54
CA VAL A 53 6.11 3.37 -11.45
C VAL A 53 5.19 3.64 -10.25
N ILE A 54 4.96 4.90 -9.89
CA ILE A 54 4.04 5.25 -8.81
C ILE A 54 2.61 4.82 -9.16
N ALA A 55 2.16 5.08 -10.38
CA ALA A 55 0.82 4.68 -10.82
C ALA A 55 0.62 3.15 -10.79
N ASP A 56 1.63 2.40 -11.23
CA ASP A 56 1.61 0.93 -11.17
C ASP A 56 1.56 0.42 -9.72
N LEU A 57 2.39 0.98 -8.84
CA LEU A 57 2.41 0.63 -7.41
C LEU A 57 1.09 0.99 -6.72
N GLU A 58 0.50 2.15 -7.02
CA GLU A 58 -0.81 2.54 -6.50
C GLU A 58 -1.91 1.57 -6.96
N LYS A 59 -1.87 1.15 -8.22
CA LYS A 59 -2.80 0.16 -8.77
C LYS A 59 -2.66 -1.18 -8.07
N GLU A 60 -1.43 -1.70 -7.93
CA GLU A 60 -1.19 -2.96 -7.23
C GLU A 60 -1.63 -2.89 -5.76
N ASN A 61 -1.32 -1.79 -5.08
CA ASN A 61 -1.71 -1.58 -3.68
C ASN A 61 -3.23 -1.53 -3.53
N LYS A 62 -3.94 -0.91 -4.48
CA LYS A 62 -5.40 -0.91 -4.52
C LYS A 62 -5.97 -2.30 -4.75
N GLU A 63 -5.39 -3.09 -5.66
CA GLU A 63 -5.80 -4.47 -5.92
C GLU A 63 -5.57 -5.36 -4.69
N LEU A 64 -4.41 -5.26 -4.04
CA LEU A 64 -4.07 -5.99 -2.82
C LEU A 64 -5.00 -5.62 -1.66
N LYS A 65 -5.27 -4.34 -1.44
CA LYS A 65 -6.25 -3.87 -0.44
C LYS A 65 -7.65 -4.39 -0.74
N HIS A 66 -8.04 -4.45 -2.00
CA HIS A 66 -9.33 -5.02 -2.38
C HIS A 66 -9.40 -6.51 -2.08
N LYS A 67 -8.36 -7.28 -2.43
CA LYS A 67 -8.25 -8.71 -2.10
C LYS A 67 -8.30 -8.93 -0.59
N LEU A 68 -7.55 -8.17 0.21
CA LEU A 68 -7.57 -8.26 1.66
C LEU A 68 -8.96 -8.00 2.25
N ASN A 69 -9.66 -6.96 1.78
CA ASN A 69 -11.02 -6.67 2.23
C ASN A 69 -12.04 -7.73 1.80
N GLN A 70 -11.84 -8.39 0.66
CA GLN A 70 -12.67 -9.52 0.23
C GLN A 70 -12.37 -10.81 1.00
N SER A 71 -11.11 -11.02 1.41
CA SER A 71 -10.67 -12.20 2.17
C SER A 71 -10.76 -12.04 3.69
N ALA A 72 -11.04 -10.83 4.20
CA ALA A 72 -11.35 -10.63 5.61
C ALA A 72 -12.72 -11.27 5.89
N PRO A 73 -12.79 -12.43 6.58
CA PRO A 73 -14.07 -12.94 7.02
C PRO A 73 -14.63 -11.89 7.98
N SER A 74 -15.92 -11.61 7.86
CA SER A 74 -16.68 -10.80 8.81
C SER A 74 -16.26 -11.15 10.24
N ALA A 75 -15.39 -10.34 10.83
CA ALA A 75 -15.21 -10.28 12.27
C ALA A 75 -16.46 -9.56 12.78
N ALA A 76 -17.57 -10.29 12.75
CA ALA A 76 -18.76 -9.91 13.46
C ALA A 76 -18.34 -9.67 14.91
N PRO A 77 -18.67 -8.51 15.52
CA PRO A 77 -18.67 -8.43 16.96
C PRO A 77 -19.76 -9.41 17.40
N VAL A 78 -19.35 -10.59 17.88
CA VAL A 78 -20.21 -11.42 18.70
C VAL A 78 -20.48 -10.64 19.98
N SER A 79 -21.52 -9.79 19.93
CA SER A 79 -22.09 -9.17 21.11
C SER A 79 -22.51 -10.29 22.05
N LEU A 80 -21.71 -10.49 23.10
CA LEU A 80 -22.06 -11.29 24.26
C LEU A 80 -23.25 -10.60 24.94
N SER A 81 -24.47 -10.93 24.51
CA SER A 81 -25.68 -10.61 25.26
C SER A 81 -26.10 -11.84 26.04
N ALA A 82 -25.96 -11.70 27.36
CA ALA A 82 -26.27 -12.68 28.38
C ALA A 82 -27.75 -13.10 28.37
N ALA A 83 -27.99 -14.42 28.37
CA ALA A 83 -29.14 -15.07 28.99
C ALA A 83 -28.86 -16.59 29.20
N VAL A 84 -28.63 -16.98 30.44
CA VAL A 84 -28.69 -18.37 30.98
C VAL A 84 -30.16 -18.86 30.87
N PRO A 85 -30.54 -20.16 30.71
CA PRO A 85 -29.85 -21.42 31.05
C PRO A 85 -29.88 -22.54 29.97
N GLY A 86 -28.82 -23.34 29.91
CA GLY A 86 -28.81 -24.62 29.20
C GLY A 86 -27.39 -25.17 29.11
N SER A 87 -27.15 -26.29 29.79
CA SER A 87 -25.87 -27.02 29.89
C SER A 87 -25.20 -27.43 28.56
N GLY A 88 -25.76 -27.04 27.40
CA GLY A 88 -25.20 -27.32 26.07
C GLY A 88 -24.11 -26.34 25.62
N GLN A 89 -24.10 -25.08 26.09
CA GLN A 89 -23.09 -24.11 25.64
C GLN A 89 -21.67 -24.43 26.14
N SER A 90 -21.52 -25.02 27.34
CA SER A 90 -20.21 -25.44 27.85
C SER A 90 -19.61 -26.60 27.06
N GLN A 91 -20.44 -27.55 26.62
CA GLN A 91 -19.99 -28.67 25.77
C GLN A 91 -19.51 -28.16 24.40
N GLN A 92 -20.26 -27.24 23.80
CA GLN A 92 -19.88 -26.62 22.52
C GLN A 92 -18.59 -25.80 22.64
N LEU A 93 -18.36 -25.13 23.78
CA LEU A 93 -17.12 -24.42 24.06
C LEU A 93 -15.94 -25.39 24.26
N GLU A 94 -16.14 -26.51 24.95
CA GLU A 94 -15.11 -27.56 25.11
C GLU A 94 -14.74 -28.21 23.78
N ASP A 95 -15.71 -28.51 22.92
CA ASP A 95 -15.47 -29.05 21.58
C ASP A 95 -14.68 -28.07 20.70
N LEU A 96 -14.97 -26.77 20.80
CA LEU A 96 -14.25 -25.73 20.08
C LEU A 96 -12.79 -25.65 20.56
N LEU A 97 -12.56 -25.70 21.86
CA LEU A 97 -11.23 -25.67 22.47
C LEU A 97 -10.40 -26.91 22.09
N ASN A 98 -11.01 -28.10 22.06
CA ASN A 98 -10.34 -29.33 21.62
C ASN A 98 -9.98 -29.29 20.14
N ARG A 99 -10.87 -28.77 19.29
CA ARG A 99 -10.60 -28.66 17.85
C ARG A 99 -9.50 -27.65 17.55
N VAL A 100 -9.43 -26.55 18.31
CA VAL A 100 -8.30 -25.61 18.24
C VAL A 100 -7.01 -26.30 18.68
N ARG A 101 -7.00 -27.06 19.77
CA ARG A 101 -5.83 -27.83 20.23
C ARG A 101 -5.35 -28.85 19.17
N ASP A 102 -6.26 -29.55 18.51
CA ASP A 102 -5.91 -30.50 17.43
C ASP A 102 -5.33 -29.79 16.20
N LEU A 103 -5.85 -28.61 15.87
CA LEU A 103 -5.30 -27.75 14.82
C LEU A 103 -3.92 -27.23 15.19
N GLU A 104 -3.70 -26.81 16.44
CA GLU A 104 -2.38 -26.42 16.94
C GLU A 104 -1.39 -27.59 16.89
N PHE A 105 -1.83 -28.80 17.23
CA PHE A 105 -0.99 -29.99 17.10
C PHE A 105 -0.69 -30.35 15.63
N HIS A 106 -1.65 -30.19 14.71
CA HIS A 106 -1.42 -30.48 13.29
C HIS A 106 -0.58 -29.41 12.58
N CYS A 107 -0.78 -28.13 12.91
CA CYS A 107 -0.07 -27.01 12.28
C CYS A 107 1.30 -26.76 12.92
N TRP A 108 1.45 -27.00 14.23
CA TRP A 108 2.68 -26.70 14.97
C TRP A 108 3.36 -27.92 15.61
N GLY A 109 2.72 -29.10 15.65
CA GLY A 109 3.19 -30.28 16.40
C GLY A 109 3.87 -31.39 15.59
N ARG A 110 4.20 -31.19 14.30
CA ARG A 110 5.12 -32.09 13.56
C ARG A 110 6.34 -31.35 13.01
N THR A 111 7.07 -30.70 13.92
CA THR A 111 8.52 -30.53 13.72
C THR A 111 9.23 -31.04 14.97
N LYS A 112 9.77 -32.26 14.87
CA LYS A 112 11.03 -32.75 15.45
C LYS A 112 11.06 -34.28 15.38
N GLY A 113 11.70 -34.73 14.32
CA GLY A 113 12.12 -36.09 14.01
C GLY A 113 13.02 -35.97 12.80
#